data_AF-A0A2P5N5A9-F1
#
_entry.id   AF-A0A2P5N5A9-F1
#
_cell.length_a   1.000
_cell.length_b   1.000
_cell.length_c   1.000
_cell.angle_alpha   90.00
_cell.angle_beta   90.00
_cell.angle_gamma   90.00
#
_symmetry.space_group_name_H-M   'P 1'
#
loop_
_entity.id
_entity.type
_entity.pdbx_description
1 polymer ?
#
loop_
_entity_poly.entity_id
_entity_poly.type
_entity_poly.pdbx_seq_one_letter_code
_entity_poly.pdbx_strand_id
1 'polypeptide(L)' 'MTIRQFIFCDICNPQAVRSIEFRRAPRKDERTGRRISDGRAWFEGDLKVAIDQGWTLTISGQHICPSCKHNIV' A
#
# COMPACT_ATOMS: atom_id res chain seq x y z
N MET A 1 22.98 -6.94 -3.68
CA MET A 1 21.99 -5.85 -3.59
C MET A 1 20.61 -6.49 -3.57
N THR A 2 19.80 -6.26 -2.54
CA THR A 2 18.42 -6.76 -2.47
C THR A 2 17.48 -5.78 -3.17
N ILE A 3 16.70 -6.26 -4.13
CA ILE A 3 15.66 -5.45 -4.80
C ILE A 3 14.51 -5.32 -3.80
N ARG A 4 14.20 -4.08 -3.41
CA ARG A 4 13.04 -3.79 -2.55
C ARG A 4 11.80 -3.75 -3.44
N GLN A 5 10.83 -4.61 -3.17
CA GLN A 5 9.56 -4.64 -3.89
C GLN A 5 8.52 -3.79 -3.16
N PHE A 6 7.77 -2.98 -3.91
CA PHE A 6 6.69 -2.16 -3.38
C PHE A 6 5.39 -2.43 -4.13
N ILE A 7 4.30 -2.53 -3.37
CA ILE A 7 2.94 -2.68 -3.86
C ILE A 7 2.19 -1.40 -3.50
N PHE A 8 1.43 -0.84 -4.43
CA PHE A 8 0.65 0.39 -4.23
C PHE A 8 -0.82 0.10 -4.48
N CYS A 9 -1.71 0.77 -3.76
CA CYS A 9 -3.14 0.55 -3.95
C CYS A 9 -3.69 1.37 -5.12
N ASP A 10 -4.26 0.72 -6.11
CA ASP A 10 -4.76 1.35 -7.34
C ASP A 10 -6.01 2.22 -7.11
N ILE A 11 -6.71 2.06 -5.98
CA ILE A 11 -7.91 2.83 -5.63
C ILE A 11 -7.55 4.18 -5.02
N CYS A 12 -6.72 4.19 -3.97
CA CYS A 12 -6.29 5.46 -3.37
C CYS A 12 -5.12 6.11 -4.12
N ASN A 13 -4.44 5.38 -5.03
CA ASN A 13 -3.35 5.88 -5.86
C ASN A 13 -3.67 5.81 -7.38
N PRO A 14 -4.76 6.45 -7.86
CA PRO A 14 -5.14 6.38 -9.28
C PRO A 14 -4.10 7.03 -10.21
N GLN A 15 -3.24 7.90 -9.67
CA GLN A 15 -2.14 8.53 -10.41
C GLN A 15 -0.86 7.69 -10.45
N ALA A 16 -0.89 6.45 -9.91
CA ALA A 16 0.24 5.51 -9.91
C ALA A 16 1.55 6.10 -9.37
N VAL A 17 1.47 6.95 -8.34
CA VAL A 17 2.66 7.55 -7.71
C VAL A 17 3.47 6.47 -7.00
N ARG A 18 4.74 6.33 -7.38
CA ARG A 18 5.65 5.27 -6.87
C ARG A 18 6.63 5.77 -5.80
N SER A 19 6.42 6.97 -5.27
CA SER A 19 7.22 7.50 -4.16
C SER A 19 6.62 7.10 -2.82
N ILE A 20 7.46 6.51 -1.97
CA ILE A 20 7.20 6.37 -0.53
C ILE A 20 7.53 7.70 0.15
N GLU A 21 6.78 8.06 1.19
CA GLU A 21 7.06 9.27 1.96
C GLU A 21 8.25 9.01 2.90
N PHE A 22 9.43 9.56 2.56
CA PHE A 22 10.67 9.35 3.31
C PHE A 22 10.81 10.22 4.57
N ARG A 23 9.95 11.22 4.78
CA ARG A 23 10.34 12.40 5.58
C ARG A 23 10.10 12.31 7.09
N ARG A 24 9.46 11.28 7.62
CA ARG A 24 9.29 11.13 9.07
C ARG A 24 9.32 9.64 9.41
N ALA A 25 10.19 9.24 10.33
CA ALA A 25 10.10 7.89 10.90
C ALA A 25 8.67 7.73 11.41
N PRO A 26 7.95 6.67 10.98
CA PRO A 26 6.58 6.49 11.43
C PRO A 26 6.57 6.47 12.96
N ARG A 27 5.73 7.30 13.58
CA ARG A 27 5.52 7.23 15.03
C ARG A 27 5.08 5.80 15.39
N LYS A 28 5.34 5.35 16.61
CA LYS A 28 5.10 3.96 17.04
C LYS A 28 3.68 3.43 16.77
N ASP A 29 2.70 4.34 16.64
CA ASP A 29 1.29 4.06 16.36
C ASP A 29 0.83 4.49 14.94
N GLU A 30 1.73 4.99 14.09
CA GLU A 30 1.39 5.34 12.71
C GLU A 30 1.24 4.08 11.87
N ARG A 31 0.13 4.00 11.12
CA ARG A 31 -0.19 2.91 10.19
C ARG A 31 0.96 2.76 9.19
N THR A 32 1.81 1.76 9.39
CA THR A 32 2.79 1.33 8.41
C THR A 32 2.08 1.09 7.07
N GLY A 33 2.66 1.61 5.99
CA GLY A 33 2.11 1.43 4.65
C GLY A 33 1.00 2.42 4.24
N ARG A 34 0.85 3.58 4.90
CA ARG A 34 0.05 4.70 4.38
C ARG A 34 0.83 6.00 4.43
N ARG A 35 0.85 6.73 3.32
CA ARG A 35 1.43 8.08 3.25
C ARG A 35 0.60 9.04 4.08
N ILE A 36 1.26 9.87 4.88
CA ILE A 36 0.63 10.88 5.74
C ILE A 36 0.16 12.04 4.86
N SER A 37 0.96 12.41 3.84
CA SER A 37 0.70 13.55 2.97
C SER A 37 -0.65 13.51 2.24
N ASP A 38 -1.07 12.31 1.81
CA ASP A 38 -2.18 12.14 0.86
C ASP A 38 -2.99 10.86 1.12
N GLY A 39 -2.70 10.14 2.21
CA GLY A 39 -3.41 8.93 2.58
C GLY A 39 -3.19 7.75 1.64
N ARG A 40 -2.24 7.79 0.69
CA ARG A 40 -2.03 6.68 -0.26
C ARG A 40 -1.38 5.49 0.38
N ALA A 41 -1.94 4.30 0.15
CA ALA A 41 -1.43 3.06 0.72
C ALA A 41 -0.33 2.44 -0.16
N TRP A 42 0.68 1.89 0.51
CA TRP A 42 1.76 1.11 -0.08
C TRP A 42 2.19 0.00 0.87
N PHE A 43 2.83 -1.03 0.34
CA PHE A 43 3.38 -2.14 1.13
C PHE A 43 4.76 -2.48 0.59
N GLU A 44 5.72 -2.76 1.48
CA GLU A 44 7.05 -3.22 1.12
C GLU A 44 7.15 -4.73 1.34
N GLY A 45 7.43 -5.47 0.27
CA GLY A 45 7.58 -6.92 0.28
C GLY A 45 6.83 -7.61 -0.85
N ASP A 46 6.77 -8.95 -0.76
CA ASP A 46 6.12 -9.79 -1.75
C ASP A 46 4.59 -9.68 -1.71
N LEU A 47 3.96 -9.93 -2.86
CA LEU A 47 2.50 -9.95 -2.99
C LEU A 47 1.84 -10.95 -2.05
N LYS A 48 2.45 -12.13 -1.84
CA LYS A 48 1.91 -13.14 -0.92
C LYS A 48 1.80 -12.59 0.51
N VAL A 49 2.84 -11.91 0.99
CA VAL A 49 2.86 -11.29 2.32
C VAL A 49 1.85 -10.15 2.40
N ALA A 50 1.72 -9.35 1.34
CA ALA A 50 0.71 -8.29 1.29
C ALA A 50 -0.71 -8.85 1.42
N ILE A 51 -1.02 -9.94 0.70
CA ILE A 51 -2.32 -10.62 0.77
C ILE A 51 -2.58 -11.17 2.18
N ASP A 52 -1.59 -11.80 2.81
CA ASP A 52 -1.68 -12.27 4.20
C ASP A 52 -1.95 -11.10 5.18
N GLN A 53 -1.49 -9.90 4.86
CA GLN A 53 -1.78 -8.66 5.61
C GLN A 53 -3.08 -7.94 5.17
N GLY A 54 -3.92 -8.59 4.36
CA GLY A 54 -5.25 -8.12 4.01
C GLY A 54 -5.34 -7.31 2.71
N TRP A 55 -4.25 -7.20 1.95
CA TRP A 55 -4.34 -6.69 0.58
C TRP A 55 -5.10 -7.66 -0.32
N THR A 56 -5.60 -7.18 -1.45
CA THR A 56 -6.29 -8.01 -2.43
C THR A 56 -5.78 -7.69 -3.83
N LEU A 57 -5.52 -8.73 -4.62
CA LEU A 57 -5.25 -8.61 -6.05
C LEU A 57 -6.51 -9.04 -6.81
N THR A 58 -7.05 -8.16 -7.66
CA THR A 58 -8.20 -8.50 -8.51
C THR A 58 -7.77 -9.35 -9.70
N ILE A 59 -8.75 -10.00 -10.35
CA ILE A 59 -8.53 -10.74 -11.61
C ILE A 59 -8.00 -9.82 -12.72
N SER A 60 -8.34 -8.53 -12.67
CA SER A 60 -7.83 -7.49 -13.58
C SER A 60 -6.42 -7.00 -13.24
N GLY A 61 -5.78 -7.53 -12.19
CA GLY A 61 -4.42 -7.17 -11.78
C GLY A 61 -4.32 -5.93 -10.89
N GLN A 62 -5.44 -5.46 -10.31
CA GLN A 62 -5.46 -4.30 -9.43
C GLN A 62 -5.16 -4.68 -7.99
N HIS A 63 -4.28 -3.93 -7.33
CA HIS A 63 -3.93 -4.06 -5.93
C HIS A 63 -4.80 -3.14 -5.07
N ILE A 64 -5.47 -3.72 -4.09
CA ILE A 64 -6.40 -3.01 -3.21
C ILE A 64 -5.92 -3.14 -1.77
N CYS A 65 -5.72 -2.01 -1.08
CA CYS A 65 -5.32 -2.01 0.31
C CYS A 65 -6.52 -2.35 1.24
N PRO A 66 -6.25 -2.83 2.48
CA PRO A 66 -7.29 -3.22 3.42
C PRO A 66 -8.34 -2.13 3.69
N SER A 67 -7.95 -0.85 3.69
CA SER A 67 -8.89 0.25 3.95
C SER A 67 -9.79 0.53 2.75
N CYS A 68 -9.26 0.51 1.53
CA CYS A 68 -10.09 0.69 0.34
C CYS A 68 -11.05 -0.49 0.16
N LYS A 69 -10.62 -1.71 0.52
CA LYS A 69 -11.49 -2.89 0.55
C LYS A 69 -12.70 -2.72 1.47
N HIS A 70 -12.51 -2.16 2.68
CA HIS A 70 -13.61 -1.93 3.62
C HIS A 70 -14.60 -0.84 3.16
N ASN A 71 -14.14 0.14 2.37
CA ASN A 71 -14.98 1.23 1.88
C ASN A 71 -15.76 0.89 0.58
N ILE A 72 -15.67 -0.35 0.09
CA ILE A 72 -16.35 -0.82 -1.13
C ILE A 72 -17.59 -1.66 -0.78
N VAL A 73 -17.92 -1.79 0.51
CA VAL A 73 -19.15 -2.46 0.99
C VAL A 73 -20.17 -1.43 1.42
#